data_AF-A0A7M5UNN2-F1
#
_entry.id   AF-A0A7M5UNN2-F1
#
_cell.length_a   1.000
_cell.length_b   1.000
_cell.length_c   1.000
_cell.angle_alpha   90.00
_cell.angle_beta   90.00
_cell.angle_gamma   90.00
#
_symmetry.space_group_name_H-M   'P 1'
#
loop_
_entity.id
_entity.type
_entity.pdbx_description
1 polymer ?
#
loop_
_entity_poly.entity_id
_entity_poly.type
_entity_poly.pdbx_seq_one_letter_code
_entity_poly.pdbx_strand_id
1 'polypeptide(L)'
;MTNNFLLMMLVTMLPELNATSTDHDVKMLKLQFKALMKLQTDTSQKLTNTNQVLSQKLSQTRQELNALKLKDQTLNGYCKIKSNQCGSCYCVQDFNIPSKFYCDCRAKPARRDCKEHYMHGERTNGLYRININTYGMIVPVFCAQTTDGGGWTLACRRNNQLLSQLENL
;
A
#
# COMPACT_ATOMS: atom_id res chain seq x y z
N MET A 1 -24.68 2.65 33.46
CA MET A 1 -25.21 2.62 34.84
C MET A 1 -25.41 1.16 35.29
N THR A 2 -24.37 0.34 35.35
CA THR A 2 -24.48 -1.11 35.65
C THR A 2 -23.46 -1.60 36.68
N ASN A 3 -22.64 -0.72 37.25
CA ASN A 3 -21.57 -1.12 38.18
C ASN A 3 -22.02 -1.33 39.63
N ASN A 4 -23.27 -1.01 39.97
CA ASN A 4 -23.78 -1.10 41.35
C ASN A 4 -24.45 -2.45 41.66
N PHE A 5 -24.95 -3.15 40.65
CA PHE A 5 -25.63 -4.42 40.83
C PHE A 5 -24.66 -5.58 41.07
N LEU A 6 -23.51 -5.57 40.39
CA LEU A 6 -22.45 -6.57 40.61
C LEU A 6 -21.80 -6.41 42.00
N LEU A 7 -21.59 -5.17 42.44
CA LEU A 7 -21.08 -4.88 43.78
C LEU A 7 -22.07 -5.31 44.88
N MET A 8 -23.37 -5.06 44.70
CA MET A 8 -24.40 -5.51 45.63
C MET A 8 -24.50 -7.04 45.70
N MET A 9 -24.41 -7.75 44.56
CA MET A 9 -24.41 -9.22 44.52
C MET A 9 -23.18 -9.84 45.21
N LEU A 10 -22.02 -9.18 45.12
CA LEU A 10 -20.81 -9.58 45.86
C LEU A 10 -20.95 -9.35 47.37
N VAL A 11 -21.68 -8.30 47.78
CA VAL A 11 -21.90 -7.95 49.20
C VAL A 11 -22.96 -8.84 49.85
N THR A 12 -23.99 -9.29 49.12
CA THR A 12 -25.07 -10.12 49.67
C THR A 12 -24.76 -11.61 49.73
N MET A 13 -23.74 -12.09 49.01
CA MET A 13 -23.22 -13.47 49.10
C MET A 13 -22.20 -13.67 50.23
N LEU A 14 -21.86 -12.62 51.00
CA LEU A 14 -20.84 -12.67 52.04
C LEU A 14 -21.24 -13.24 53.43
N PRO A 15 -22.48 -13.71 53.71
CA PRO A 15 -22.73 -14.43 54.96
C PRO A 15 -22.86 -15.95 54.78
N GLU A 16 -22.05 -16.59 53.93
CA GLU A 16 -21.81 -18.06 54.02
C GLU A 16 -20.32 -18.48 53.95
N LEU A 17 -19.38 -17.53 53.87
CA LEU A 17 -17.94 -17.82 54.10
C LEU A 17 -17.54 -17.82 55.58
N ASN A 18 -18.51 -17.78 56.50
CA ASN A 18 -18.26 -17.92 57.94
C ASN A 18 -18.44 -19.35 58.46
N ALA A 19 -18.55 -20.33 57.56
CA ALA A 19 -18.31 -21.73 57.89
C ALA A 19 -16.79 -21.97 57.93
N THR A 20 -16.21 -21.86 59.13
CA THR A 20 -14.87 -22.38 59.50
C THR A 20 -13.73 -22.12 58.51
N SER A 21 -13.28 -20.87 58.38
CA SER A 21 -11.95 -20.59 57.84
C SER A 21 -11.03 -20.25 59.00
N THR A 22 -10.06 -21.12 59.27
CA THR A 22 -9.04 -20.85 60.29
C THR A 22 -8.15 -19.69 59.82
N ASP A 23 -7.56 -18.90 60.72
CA ASP A 23 -6.60 -17.83 60.36
C ASP A 23 -5.50 -18.32 59.40
N HIS A 24 -5.17 -19.61 59.49
CA HIS A 24 -4.29 -20.33 58.58
C HIS A 24 -4.79 -20.34 57.12
N ASP A 25 -6.06 -20.64 56.87
CA ASP A 25 -6.67 -20.72 55.54
C ASP A 25 -6.69 -19.35 54.85
N VAL A 26 -7.02 -18.28 55.59
CA VAL A 26 -6.98 -16.89 55.09
C VAL A 26 -5.55 -16.48 54.71
N LYS A 27 -4.56 -16.90 55.50
CA LYS A 27 -3.14 -16.65 55.22
C LYS A 27 -2.67 -17.38 53.97
N MET A 28 -3.12 -18.62 53.77
CA MET A 28 -2.85 -19.39 52.57
C MET A 28 -3.48 -18.77 51.32
N LEU A 29 -4.74 -18.34 51.41
CA LEU A 29 -5.43 -17.67 50.31
C LEU A 29 -4.72 -16.37 49.88
N LYS A 30 -4.22 -15.58 50.85
CA LYS A 30 -3.42 -14.37 50.60
C LYS A 30 -2.10 -14.68 49.88
N LEU A 31 -1.43 -15.79 50.22
CA LEU A 31 -0.20 -16.21 49.56
C LEU A 31 -0.46 -16.62 48.10
N GLN A 32 -1.52 -17.39 47.85
CA GLN A 32 -1.92 -17.79 46.50
C GLN A 32 -2.30 -16.58 45.63
N PHE A 33 -3.07 -15.64 46.17
CA PHE A 33 -3.43 -14.41 45.45
C PHE A 33 -2.21 -13.58 45.05
N LYS A 34 -1.23 -13.41 45.97
CA LYS A 34 0.03 -12.74 45.65
C LYS A 34 0.82 -13.45 44.54
N ALA A 35 0.85 -14.78 44.55
CA ALA A 35 1.52 -15.57 43.52
C ALA A 35 0.85 -15.39 42.14
N LEU A 36 -0.50 -15.43 42.09
CA LEU A 36 -1.26 -15.21 40.86
C LEU A 36 -1.08 -13.79 40.32
N MET A 37 -1.13 -12.77 41.18
CA MET A 37 -0.89 -11.38 40.78
C MET A 37 0.52 -11.19 40.19
N LYS A 38 1.54 -11.80 40.82
CA LYS A 38 2.92 -11.77 40.30
C LYS A 38 3.02 -12.46 38.94
N LEU A 39 2.42 -13.63 38.80
CA LEU A 39 2.39 -14.36 37.52
C LEU A 39 1.70 -13.54 36.42
N GLN A 40 0.60 -12.87 36.76
CA GLN A 40 -0.13 -12.01 35.83
C GLN A 40 0.68 -10.78 35.42
N THR A 41 1.37 -10.11 36.35
CA THR A 41 2.26 -8.99 36.03
C THR A 41 3.44 -9.43 35.17
N ASP A 42 4.07 -10.57 35.48
CA ASP A 42 5.21 -11.10 34.72
C ASP A 42 4.79 -11.46 33.29
N THR A 43 3.61 -12.06 33.13
CA THR A 43 3.04 -12.39 31.82
C THR A 43 2.72 -11.12 31.02
N SER A 44 2.13 -10.10 31.65
CA SER A 44 1.83 -8.81 31.02
C SER A 44 3.10 -8.08 30.57
N GLN A 45 4.14 -8.09 31.41
CA GLN A 45 5.43 -7.50 31.08
C GLN A 45 6.09 -8.24 29.92
N LYS A 46 6.08 -9.58 29.94
CA LYS A 46 6.64 -10.39 28.86
C LYS A 46 5.90 -10.16 27.54
N LEU A 47 4.57 -10.05 27.56
CA LEU A 47 3.76 -9.73 26.39
C LEU A 47 4.10 -8.33 25.85
N THR A 48 4.21 -7.33 26.74
CA THR A 48 4.56 -5.95 26.37
C THR A 48 5.95 -5.87 25.74
N ASN A 49 6.95 -6.51 26.37
CA ASN A 49 8.31 -6.56 25.86
C ASN A 49 8.37 -7.28 24.50
N THR A 50 7.62 -8.37 24.33
CA THR A 50 7.56 -9.11 23.06
C THR A 50 6.94 -8.26 21.96
N ASN A 51 5.83 -7.57 22.24
CA ASN A 51 5.19 -6.65 21.29
C ASN A 51 6.11 -5.49 20.90
N GLN A 52 6.88 -4.97 21.85
CA GLN A 52 7.85 -3.92 21.59
C GLN A 52 8.98 -4.42 20.68
N VAL A 53 9.56 -5.59 20.96
CA VAL A 53 10.61 -6.18 20.11
C VAL A 53 10.07 -6.50 18.71
N LEU A 54 8.85 -7.03 18.61
CA LEU A 54 8.23 -7.32 17.32
C LEU A 54 8.00 -6.05 16.49
N SER A 55 7.50 -4.98 17.12
CA SER A 55 7.30 -3.71 16.42
C SER A 55 8.61 -3.08 15.96
N GLN A 56 9.68 -3.21 16.74
CA GLN A 56 11.03 -2.81 16.34
C GLN A 56 11.58 -3.64 15.17
N LYS A 57 11.43 -4.97 15.21
CA LYS A 57 11.87 -5.83 14.10
C LYS A 57 11.11 -5.50 12.82
N LEU A 58 9.80 -5.26 12.91
CA LEU A 58 8.97 -4.93 11.77
C LEU A 58 9.36 -3.59 11.14
N SER A 59 9.72 -2.59 11.95
CA SER A 59 10.21 -1.30 11.45
C SER A 59 11.59 -1.43 10.78
N GLN A 60 12.51 -2.22 11.36
CA GLN A 60 13.82 -2.52 10.78
C GLN A 60 13.71 -3.24 9.43
N THR A 61 12.95 -4.35 9.38
CA THR A 61 12.72 -5.09 8.13
C THR A 61 12.08 -4.21 7.06
N ARG A 62 11.18 -3.30 7.44
CA ARG A 62 10.59 -2.35 6.49
C ARG A 62 11.62 -1.37 5.93
N GLN A 63 12.54 -0.88 6.76
CA GLN A 63 13.63 -0.01 6.30
C GLN A 63 14.58 -0.75 5.35
N GLU A 64 14.97 -1.98 5.68
CA GLU A 64 15.80 -2.84 4.82
C GLU A 64 15.11 -3.11 3.48
N LEU A 65 13.81 -3.44 3.50
CA LEU A 65 13.03 -3.64 2.28
C LEU A 65 13.00 -2.38 1.41
N ASN A 66 12.88 -1.20 1.99
CA ASN A 66 12.91 0.06 1.24
C ASN A 66 14.28 0.30 0.59
N ALA A 67 15.37 -0.01 1.30
CA ALA A 67 16.71 0.10 0.75
C ALA A 67 16.92 -0.89 -0.42
N LEU A 68 16.43 -2.12 -0.29
CA LEU A 68 16.47 -3.12 -1.37
C LEU A 68 15.63 -2.69 -2.57
N LYS A 69 14.42 -2.14 -2.35
CA LYS A 69 13.59 -1.58 -3.43
C LYS A 69 14.32 -0.47 -4.17
N LEU A 70 14.96 0.46 -3.46
CA LEU A 70 15.73 1.53 -4.09
C LEU A 70 16.91 0.98 -4.90
N LYS A 71 17.60 -0.03 -4.37
CA LYS A 71 18.69 -0.71 -5.07
C LYS A 71 18.19 -1.42 -6.34
N ASP A 72 17.06 -2.10 -6.27
CA ASP A 72 16.43 -2.74 -7.44
C ASP A 72 15.97 -1.71 -8.47
N GLN A 73 15.34 -0.61 -8.04
CA GLN A 73 14.95 0.49 -8.92
C GLN A 73 16.15 1.13 -9.64
N THR A 74 17.27 1.28 -8.94
CA THR A 74 18.49 1.86 -9.53
C THR A 74 19.25 0.87 -10.41
N LEU A 75 19.25 -0.43 -10.12
CA LEU A 75 19.98 -1.42 -10.91
C LEU A 75 19.14 -2.01 -12.06
N ASN A 76 17.92 -2.42 -11.75
CA ASN A 76 16.99 -3.15 -12.62
C ASN A 76 15.73 -2.34 -12.95
N GLY A 77 15.77 -1.03 -12.78
CA GLY A 77 14.62 -0.18 -13.06
C GLY A 77 14.08 -0.37 -14.47
N TYR A 78 12.75 -0.35 -14.63
CA TYR A 78 12.08 -0.61 -15.91
C TYR A 78 12.64 0.21 -17.07
N CYS A 79 12.87 1.50 -16.87
CA CYS A 79 13.50 2.34 -17.89
C CYS A 79 14.95 2.01 -18.22
N LYS A 80 15.71 1.35 -17.33
CA LYS A 80 17.04 0.83 -17.71
C LYS A 80 16.91 -0.40 -18.60
N ILE A 81 15.99 -1.30 -18.28
CA ILE A 81 15.83 -2.59 -18.98
C ILE A 81 15.04 -2.44 -20.29
N LYS A 82 14.06 -1.54 -20.33
CA LYS A 82 13.07 -1.37 -21.41
C LYS A 82 13.15 -0.01 -22.10
N SER A 83 14.18 0.81 -21.85
CA SER A 83 14.35 2.13 -22.49
C SER A 83 14.22 2.08 -24.01
N ASN A 84 14.78 1.04 -24.63
CA ASN A 84 14.74 0.85 -26.08
C ASN A 84 13.32 0.78 -26.65
N GLN A 85 12.30 0.46 -25.85
CA GLN A 85 10.90 0.43 -26.28
C GLN A 85 10.31 1.83 -26.47
N CYS A 86 10.90 2.87 -25.85
CA CYS A 86 10.45 4.24 -26.00
C CYS A 86 11.07 4.97 -27.20
N GLY A 87 12.01 4.33 -27.92
CA GLY A 87 12.67 4.95 -29.08
C GLY A 87 13.27 6.32 -28.74
N SER A 88 12.77 7.37 -29.39
CA SER A 88 13.21 8.76 -29.16
C SER A 88 12.50 9.48 -28.00
N CYS A 89 11.51 8.84 -27.36
CA CYS A 89 10.77 9.40 -26.24
C CYS A 89 11.45 9.10 -24.90
N TYR A 90 11.11 9.88 -23.86
CA TYR A 90 11.66 9.67 -22.53
C TYR A 90 10.95 8.50 -21.84
N CYS A 91 11.70 7.52 -21.32
CA CYS A 91 11.09 6.51 -20.48
C CYS A 91 10.88 7.06 -19.05
N VAL A 92 9.65 6.93 -18.54
CA VAL A 92 9.28 7.34 -17.18
C VAL A 92 8.83 6.12 -16.39
N GLN A 93 9.45 5.90 -15.22
CA GLN A 93 9.03 4.84 -14.29
C GLN A 93 7.83 5.30 -13.46
N ASP A 94 6.81 4.44 -13.37
CA ASP A 94 5.65 4.66 -12.51
C ASP A 94 5.18 3.33 -11.94
N PHE A 95 5.54 3.03 -10.70
CA PHE A 95 5.20 1.76 -10.06
C PHE A 95 3.71 1.60 -9.73
N ASN A 96 2.91 2.67 -9.89
CA ASN A 96 1.48 2.66 -9.64
C ASN A 96 0.65 2.17 -10.84
N ILE A 97 1.26 2.05 -12.02
CA ILE A 97 0.63 1.44 -13.20
C ILE A 97 1.08 -0.03 -13.35
N PRO A 98 0.33 -0.89 -14.07
CA PRO A 98 0.70 -2.29 -14.25
C PRO A 98 2.01 -2.46 -15.01
N SER A 99 2.21 -1.68 -16.07
CA SER A 99 3.41 -1.72 -16.91
C SER A 99 4.66 -1.25 -16.17
N LYS A 100 4.53 -0.61 -15.00
CA LYS A 100 5.60 -0.01 -14.18
C LYS A 100 6.43 1.10 -14.85
N PHE A 101 6.20 1.35 -16.12
CA PHE A 101 6.77 2.47 -16.88
C PHE A 101 5.83 2.86 -18.04
N TYR A 102 6.05 4.04 -18.60
CA TYR A 102 5.46 4.51 -19.83
C TYR A 102 6.45 5.39 -20.60
N CYS A 103 6.19 5.60 -21.89
CA CYS A 103 6.98 6.51 -22.71
C CYS A 103 6.34 7.89 -22.75
N ASP A 104 7.12 8.92 -22.44
CA ASP A 104 6.74 10.32 -22.50
C ASP A 104 7.29 10.96 -23.77
N CYS A 105 6.40 11.16 -24.74
CA CYS A 105 6.68 11.76 -26.04
C CYS A 105 6.23 13.23 -26.11
N ARG A 106 5.94 13.88 -24.97
CA ARG A 106 5.45 15.28 -24.95
C ARG A 106 6.47 16.31 -25.42
N ALA A 107 7.73 15.93 -25.57
CA ALA A 107 8.77 16.75 -26.19
C ALA A 107 8.60 16.89 -27.72
N LYS A 108 7.78 16.03 -28.35
CA LYS A 108 7.44 16.13 -29.76
C LYS A 108 6.52 17.33 -30.02
N PRO A 109 6.55 17.92 -31.23
CA PRO A 109 5.62 18.99 -31.61
C PRO A 109 4.17 18.54 -31.43
N ALA A 110 3.33 19.38 -30.83
CA ALA A 110 1.91 19.06 -30.68
C ALA A 110 1.23 18.93 -32.06
N ARG A 111 0.38 17.92 -32.20
CA ARG A 111 -0.39 17.63 -33.44
C ARG A 111 -1.88 17.63 -33.15
N ARG A 112 -2.74 17.57 -34.16
CA ARG A 112 -4.20 17.60 -33.94
C ARG A 112 -4.69 16.43 -33.10
N ASP A 113 -4.15 15.25 -33.34
CA ASP A 113 -4.52 14.01 -32.66
C ASP A 113 -3.38 12.97 -32.74
N CYS A 114 -3.58 11.80 -32.14
CA CYS A 114 -2.62 10.70 -32.21
C CYS A 114 -2.43 10.14 -33.63
N LYS A 115 -3.44 10.28 -34.51
CA LYS A 115 -3.35 9.81 -35.90
C LYS A 115 -2.40 10.68 -36.71
N GLU A 116 -2.42 11.99 -36.49
CA GLU A 116 -1.46 12.90 -37.11
C GLU A 116 -0.03 12.62 -36.62
N HIS A 117 0.18 12.33 -35.33
CA HIS A 117 1.48 11.84 -34.84
C HIS A 117 1.92 10.57 -35.59
N TYR A 118 1.01 9.61 -35.79
CA TYR A 118 1.30 8.39 -36.56
C TYR A 118 1.67 8.68 -38.01
N MET A 119 0.95 9.58 -38.69
CA MET A 119 1.24 9.96 -40.06
C MET A 119 2.63 10.62 -40.21
N HIS A 120 3.13 11.26 -39.14
CA HIS A 120 4.47 11.85 -39.09
C HIS A 120 5.57 10.86 -38.66
N GLY A 121 5.28 9.56 -38.62
CA GLY A 121 6.26 8.52 -38.37
C GLY A 121 6.43 8.14 -36.90
N GLU A 122 5.66 8.73 -35.97
CA GLU A 122 5.72 8.33 -34.57
C GLU A 122 5.09 6.93 -34.39
N ARG A 123 5.83 5.99 -33.80
CA ARG A 123 5.42 4.58 -33.63
C ARG A 123 5.44 4.11 -32.17
N THR A 124 5.81 4.98 -31.25
CA THR A 124 5.93 4.65 -29.82
C THR A 124 4.59 4.88 -29.11
N ASN A 125 4.10 3.87 -28.38
CA ASN A 125 2.98 4.06 -27.46
C ASN A 125 3.40 4.95 -26.30
N GLY A 126 2.61 5.96 -25.97
CA GLY A 126 3.02 6.89 -24.92
C GLY A 126 2.17 8.12 -24.79
N LEU A 127 2.61 9.04 -23.94
CA LEU A 127 1.96 10.31 -23.68
C LEU A 127 2.43 11.36 -24.70
N TYR A 128 1.51 11.92 -25.48
CA TYR A 128 1.78 12.96 -26.47
C TYR A 128 1.00 14.22 -26.15
N ARG A 129 1.40 15.34 -26.76
CA ARG A 129 0.64 16.58 -26.75
C ARG A 129 -0.22 16.64 -28.01
N ILE A 130 -1.52 16.89 -27.85
CA ILE A 130 -2.42 17.14 -28.97
C ILE A 130 -3.10 18.49 -28.84
N ASN A 131 -3.46 19.10 -29.96
CA ASN A 131 -4.22 20.33 -30.05
C ASN A 131 -5.68 20.03 -30.37
N ILE A 132 -6.54 20.14 -29.36
CA ILE A 132 -7.95 19.72 -29.44
C ILE A 132 -8.89 20.76 -30.04
N ASN A 133 -8.40 21.98 -30.33
CA ASN A 133 -9.23 23.00 -30.96
C ASN A 133 -8.42 23.95 -31.84
N THR A 134 -9.12 24.80 -32.60
CA THR A 134 -8.50 25.83 -33.44
C THR A 134 -7.89 26.98 -32.62
N TYR A 135 -8.20 27.07 -31.33
CA TYR A 135 -7.69 28.09 -30.40
C TYR A 135 -6.34 27.73 -29.75
N GLY A 136 -5.75 26.57 -30.09
CA GLY A 136 -4.44 26.18 -29.60
C GLY A 136 -4.44 25.51 -28.22
N MET A 137 -5.56 24.93 -27.79
CA MET A 137 -5.62 24.20 -26.53
C MET A 137 -4.85 22.88 -26.62
N ILE A 138 -3.68 22.84 -25.98
CA ILE A 138 -2.81 21.67 -25.96
C ILE A 138 -3.05 20.85 -24.71
N VAL A 139 -3.44 19.58 -24.88
CA VAL A 139 -3.66 18.64 -23.78
C VAL A 139 -2.77 17.40 -23.94
N PRO A 140 -2.31 16.80 -22.83
CA PRO A 140 -1.64 15.51 -22.87
C PRO A 140 -2.65 14.38 -23.03
N VAL A 141 -2.40 13.47 -23.98
CA VAL A 141 -3.20 12.26 -24.20
C VAL A 141 -2.31 11.06 -24.39
N PHE A 142 -2.81 9.88 -24.04
CA PHE A 142 -2.11 8.65 -24.36
C PHE A 142 -2.44 8.25 -25.80
N CYS A 143 -1.40 8.07 -26.62
CA CYS A 143 -1.50 7.57 -27.98
C CYS A 143 -1.06 6.11 -28.05
N ALA A 144 -1.92 5.25 -28.56
CA ALA A 144 -1.56 3.89 -28.95
C ALA A 144 -1.21 3.88 -30.45
N GLN A 145 0.09 3.79 -30.72
CA GLN A 145 0.70 3.86 -32.05
C GLN A 145 1.04 2.48 -32.64
N THR A 146 1.01 1.41 -31.86
CA THR A 146 1.27 0.04 -32.35
C THR A 146 0.00 -0.79 -32.56
N THR A 147 -1.08 -0.43 -31.88
CA THR A 147 -2.35 -1.15 -31.87
C THR A 147 -3.15 -0.94 -33.15
N ASP A 148 -3.67 -2.00 -33.76
CA ASP A 148 -4.65 -1.94 -34.86
C ASP A 148 -4.34 -0.88 -35.94
N GLY A 149 -3.07 -0.83 -36.37
CA GLY A 149 -2.61 0.12 -37.39
C GLY A 149 -2.30 1.54 -36.91
N GLY A 150 -2.34 1.78 -35.60
CA GLY A 150 -1.83 2.96 -34.92
C GLY A 150 -2.63 4.26 -35.09
N GLY A 151 -2.30 5.25 -34.28
CA GLY A 151 -2.94 6.57 -34.27
C GLY A 151 -4.13 6.71 -33.34
N TRP A 152 -4.31 5.78 -32.40
CA TRP A 152 -5.44 5.78 -31.48
C TRP A 152 -5.24 6.80 -30.35
N THR A 153 -6.23 7.68 -30.17
CA THR A 153 -6.29 8.62 -29.05
C THR A 153 -7.16 8.03 -27.94
N LEU A 154 -6.58 7.74 -26.78
CA LEU A 154 -7.33 7.22 -25.64
C LEU A 154 -8.02 8.37 -24.89
N ALA A 155 -9.33 8.51 -25.10
CA ALA A 155 -10.15 9.61 -24.57
C ALA A 155 -10.84 9.31 -23.22
N CYS A 156 -10.86 8.06 -22.74
CA CYS A 156 -11.51 7.68 -21.49
C CYS A 156 -10.71 6.62 -20.72
N ARG A 157 -10.45 6.87 -19.44
CA ARG A 157 -9.91 5.88 -18.49
C ARG A 157 -11.03 5.46 -17.55
N ARG A 158 -11.39 4.17 -17.51
CA ARG A 158 -12.22 3.66 -16.40
C ARG A 158 -11.36 3.66 -15.13
N ASN A 159 -11.71 4.50 -14.18
CA ASN A 159 -11.25 4.34 -12.80
C ASN A 159 -11.99 3.14 -12.22
N ASN A 160 -11.47 1.93 -12.44
CA ASN A 160 -11.66 0.79 -11.54
C ASN A 160 -10.69 -0.32 -11.93
N GLN A 161 -10.17 -0.97 -10.91
CA GLN A 161 -9.19 -2.06 -10.95
C GLN A 161 -9.65 -3.20 -11.88
N LEU A 162 -9.31 -3.15 -13.16
CA LEU A 162 -9.25 -4.31 -14.05
C LEU A 162 -8.49 -3.92 -15.33
N LEU A 163 -7.16 -3.94 -15.22
CA LEU A 163 -6.24 -3.76 -16.33
C LEU A 163 -5.97 -5.12 -16.95
N SER A 164 -6.95 -5.65 -17.68
CA SER A 164 -6.80 -6.85 -18.51
C SER A 164 -6.90 -6.55 -20.01
N GLN A 165 -6.90 -5.28 -20.42
CA GLN A 165 -7.07 -4.90 -21.84
C GLN A 165 -5.99 -3.97 -22.40
N LEU A 166 -4.88 -3.72 -21.68
CA LEU A 166 -3.72 -3.01 -22.25
C LEU A 166 -2.50 -3.92 -22.47
N GLU A 167 -2.61 -5.23 -22.21
CA GLU A 167 -1.56 -6.20 -22.54
C GLU A 167 -1.68 -6.77 -23.96
N ASN A 168 -2.77 -6.47 -24.68
CA ASN A 168 -3.03 -6.98 -26.04
C ASN A 168 -3.42 -5.87 -27.04
N LEU A 169 -2.97 -4.64 -26.80
CA LEU A 169 -3.09 -3.54 -27.77
C LEU A 169 -1.72 -2.93 -28.03
#